data_AF-A0A6M5IQY6-F1
#
_entry.id   AF-A0A6M5IQY6-F1
#
_cell.length_a   1.000
_cell.length_b   1.000
_cell.length_c   1.000
_cell.angle_alpha   90.00
_cell.angle_beta   90.00
_cell.angle_gamma   90.00
#
_symmetry.space_group_name_H-M   'P 1'
#
loop_
_entity.id
_entity.type
_entity.pdbx_description
1 polymer ?
#
loop_
_entity_poly.entity_id
_entity_poly.type
_entity_poly.pdbx_seq_one_letter_code
_entity_poly.pdbx_strand_id
1 'polypeptide(L)'
;MSEFSGLGFGVGVVRGARSFNVTPDGRLTGVFHQREWVAGENVASCMSLSSSTDALIAAIRGLTRSSYGLPAIPFSGEVGPTPKSHDMSKCTCGFYAYYDGSNDYATDARVSAVVEGYGQTVIGTRGFRAGKARIVALHLEASEPPKPWKWWLHPHRWAVEKLVDRSLRTNSFSNSWIVSIGMITAFIGIGIWLLVIDWKAFEIYLFERYRSVSKNPSKWYRPRDNGRGLTPEQVDGIRRGFPDVPLFSSFEEMVRAFPPDESLGALPDRWARS
;
A
#
# COMPACT_ATOMS: atom_id res chain seq x y z
N MET A 1 9.93 14.73 -9.43
CA MET A 1 10.20 14.24 -10.80
C MET A 1 11.67 14.42 -11.20
N SER A 2 12.37 15.46 -10.73
CA SER A 2 13.80 15.69 -11.00
C SER A 2 14.69 14.48 -10.68
N GLU A 3 14.33 13.70 -9.66
CA GLU A 3 15.04 12.49 -9.21
C GLU A 3 15.14 11.38 -10.27
N PHE A 4 14.35 11.45 -11.34
CA PHE A 4 14.31 10.48 -12.45
C PHE A 4 14.69 11.10 -13.80
N SER A 5 15.21 12.31 -13.80
CA SER A 5 15.60 13.04 -14.99
C SER A 5 17.01 13.58 -14.83
N GLY A 6 17.96 13.06 -15.60
CA GLY A 6 19.14 13.87 -15.95
C GLY A 6 20.52 13.37 -15.57
N LEU A 7 20.89 12.13 -15.91
CA LEU A 7 22.32 11.77 -15.97
C LEU A 7 22.78 11.19 -17.32
N GLY A 8 21.85 10.92 -18.24
CA GLY A 8 22.14 10.39 -19.57
C GLY A 8 21.22 9.22 -19.95
N PHE A 9 21.47 8.68 -21.15
CA PHE A 9 20.83 7.46 -21.62
C PHE A 9 21.69 6.25 -21.24
N GLY A 10 21.10 5.28 -20.55
CA GLY A 10 21.73 3.99 -20.31
C GLY A 10 21.43 3.02 -21.45
N VAL A 11 22.44 2.27 -21.89
CA VAL A 11 22.25 1.11 -22.77
C VAL A 11 22.31 -0.16 -21.91
N GLY A 12 21.31 -1.03 -22.04
CA GLY A 12 21.24 -2.28 -21.31
C GLY A 12 19.97 -2.43 -20.50
N VAL A 13 20.04 -3.30 -19.50
CA VAL A 13 18.97 -3.55 -18.54
C VAL A 13 19.36 -2.90 -17.22
N VAL A 14 18.43 -2.19 -16.60
CA VAL A 14 18.59 -1.59 -15.27
C VAL A 14 17.57 -2.16 -14.30
N ARG A 15 17.99 -2.49 -13.08
CA ARG A 15 17.15 -3.06 -12.03
C ARG A 15 16.85 -2.06 -10.93
N GLY A 16 15.60 -2.10 -10.47
CA GLY A 16 15.14 -1.27 -9.36
C GLY A 16 13.91 -1.83 -8.67
N ALA A 17 13.69 -1.40 -7.43
CA ALA A 17 12.52 -1.75 -6.66
C ALA A 17 11.32 -0.85 -7.02
N ARG A 18 10.11 -1.43 -6.97
CA ARG A 18 8.85 -0.73 -7.25
C ARG A 18 7.68 -1.32 -6.47
N SER A 19 6.74 -0.46 -6.09
CA SER A 19 5.44 -0.86 -5.53
C SER A 19 4.31 -0.89 -6.57
N PHE A 20 3.34 -1.76 -6.33
CA PHE A 20 2.16 -1.99 -7.15
C PHE A 20 0.88 -1.95 -6.31
N ASN A 21 -0.18 -1.38 -6.89
CA ASN A 21 -1.53 -1.60 -6.39
C ASN A 21 -2.04 -2.96 -6.88
N VAL A 22 -2.89 -3.61 -6.10
CA VAL A 22 -3.51 -4.89 -6.45
C VAL A 22 -5.02 -4.70 -6.61
N THR A 23 -5.55 -5.14 -7.74
CA THR A 23 -7.00 -5.14 -7.97
C THR A 23 -7.69 -6.27 -7.19
N PRO A 24 -9.03 -6.29 -7.05
CA PRO A 24 -9.73 -7.38 -6.36
C PRO A 24 -9.48 -8.77 -6.95
N ASP A 25 -9.19 -8.86 -8.25
CA ASP A 25 -8.89 -10.11 -8.96
C ASP A 25 -7.38 -10.46 -9.00
N GLY A 26 -6.54 -9.70 -8.29
CA GLY A 26 -5.10 -9.97 -8.16
C GLY A 26 -4.24 -9.50 -9.34
N ARG A 27 -4.72 -8.57 -10.18
CA ARG A 27 -3.91 -7.92 -11.20
C ARG A 27 -3.05 -6.82 -10.59
N LEU A 28 -1.84 -6.68 -11.09
CA LEU A 28 -0.92 -5.62 -10.65
C LEU A 28 -1.12 -4.37 -11.49
N THR A 29 -1.25 -3.22 -10.83
CA THR A 29 -1.34 -1.92 -11.50
C THR A 29 -0.32 -0.94 -10.92
N GLY A 30 0.08 0.07 -11.70
CA GLY A 30 0.94 1.12 -11.18
C GLY A 30 0.25 1.96 -10.09
N VAL A 31 1.05 2.48 -9.15
CA VAL A 31 0.56 3.31 -8.04
C VAL A 31 -0.18 4.55 -8.52
N PHE A 32 0.42 5.31 -9.44
CA PHE A 32 -0.16 6.53 -10.02
C PHE A 32 -0.86 6.28 -11.34
N HIS A 33 -0.25 5.44 -12.19
CA HIS A 33 -0.83 5.04 -13.47
C HIS A 33 -1.43 3.65 -13.31
N GLN A 34 -2.75 3.57 -13.22
CA GLN A 34 -3.52 2.32 -13.02
C GLN A 34 -3.50 1.40 -14.25
N ARG A 35 -2.47 1.49 -15.10
CA ARG A 35 -2.25 0.54 -16.18
C ARG A 35 -1.89 -0.80 -15.57
N GLU A 36 -2.54 -1.83 -16.08
CA GLU A 36 -2.27 -3.22 -15.73
C GLU A 36 -0.88 -3.63 -16.23
N TRP A 37 -0.16 -4.33 -15.35
CA TRP A 37 1.08 -5.00 -15.67
C TRP A 37 0.80 -6.47 -15.99
N VAL A 38 1.44 -6.94 -17.04
CA VAL A 38 1.39 -8.34 -17.47
C VAL A 38 2.73 -9.02 -17.24
N ALA A 39 2.74 -10.35 -17.18
CA ALA A 39 3.98 -11.11 -17.23
C ALA A 39 4.77 -10.80 -18.52
N GLY A 40 6.10 -10.77 -18.41
CA GLY A 40 6.98 -10.44 -19.53
C GLY A 40 7.13 -8.93 -19.79
N GLU A 41 7.29 -8.57 -21.06
CA GLU A 41 7.57 -7.20 -21.48
C GLU A 41 6.32 -6.31 -21.40
N ASN A 42 6.44 -5.23 -20.64
CA ASN A 42 5.49 -4.12 -20.59
C ASN A 42 6.09 -2.94 -21.35
N VAL A 43 5.32 -2.33 -22.26
CA VAL A 43 5.76 -1.19 -23.08
C VAL A 43 5.00 0.06 -22.68
N ALA A 44 5.70 1.11 -22.26
CA ALA A 44 5.11 2.37 -21.86
C ALA A 44 4.41 3.01 -23.06
N SER A 45 3.19 3.48 -22.85
CA SER A 45 2.45 4.27 -23.84
C SER A 45 2.45 5.72 -23.39
N CYS A 46 2.69 6.64 -24.33
CA CYS A 46 2.51 8.06 -24.04
C CYS A 46 1.04 8.31 -23.77
N MET A 47 0.72 8.80 -22.58
CA MET A 47 -0.60 9.37 -22.28
C MET A 47 -0.57 10.89 -22.39
N SER A 48 0.31 11.44 -23.24
CA SER A 48 0.21 12.84 -23.67
C SER A 48 -1.19 13.01 -24.25
N LEU A 49 -2.09 13.53 -23.43
CA LEU A 49 -3.44 13.92 -23.80
C LEU A 49 -3.27 14.95 -24.90
N SER A 50 -3.36 14.50 -26.15
CA SER A 50 -3.10 15.33 -27.32
C SER A 50 -4.18 16.40 -27.51
N SER A 51 -5.19 16.44 -26.63
CA SER A 51 -6.11 17.56 -26.49
C SER A 51 -6.34 17.88 -25.00
N SER A 52 -6.36 19.16 -24.66
CA SER A 52 -6.80 19.69 -23.35
C SER A 52 -8.21 19.21 -22.96
N THR A 53 -9.01 18.82 -23.95
CA THR A 53 -10.36 18.28 -23.82
C THR A 53 -10.37 16.90 -23.19
N ASP A 54 -9.45 16.00 -23.58
CA ASP A 54 -9.35 14.66 -23.01
C ASP A 54 -8.88 14.70 -21.55
N ALA A 55 -8.01 15.65 -21.21
CA ALA A 55 -7.54 15.87 -19.85
C ALA A 55 -8.67 16.32 -18.92
N LEU A 56 -9.51 17.23 -19.42
CA LEU A 56 -10.71 17.69 -18.72
C LEU A 56 -11.72 16.54 -18.53
N ILE A 57 -11.94 15.72 -19.56
CA ILE A 57 -12.81 14.54 -19.47
C ILE A 57 -12.27 13.52 -18.46
N ALA A 58 -10.97 13.26 -18.45
CA ALA A 58 -10.33 12.37 -17.47
C ALA A 58 -10.44 12.93 -16.03
N ALA A 59 -10.26 14.24 -15.84
CA ALA A 59 -10.41 14.91 -14.55
C ALA A 59 -11.85 14.87 -14.03
N ILE A 60 -12.84 15.17 -14.89
CA ILE A 60 -14.26 15.06 -14.56
C ILE A 60 -14.63 13.63 -14.18
N ARG A 61 -14.07 12.62 -14.88
CA ARG A 61 -14.29 11.19 -14.57
C ARG A 61 -13.58 10.73 -13.30
N GLY A 62 -12.44 11.32 -12.94
CA GLY A 62 -11.77 11.08 -11.66
C GLY A 62 -12.58 11.60 -10.47
N LEU A 63 -13.23 12.77 -10.63
CA LEU A 63 -14.10 13.37 -9.62
C LEU A 63 -15.39 12.58 -9.39
N THR A 64 -15.98 11.98 -10.43
CA THR A 64 -17.19 11.16 -10.27
C THR A 64 -16.91 9.78 -9.65
N ARG A 65 -15.67 9.28 -9.73
CA ARG A 65 -15.28 7.96 -9.17
C ARG A 65 -15.21 7.95 -7.63
N SER A 66 -15.04 9.10 -6.99
CA SER A 66 -14.81 9.17 -5.53
C SER A 66 -16.07 9.32 -4.68
N SER A 67 -17.24 9.64 -5.25
CA SER A 67 -18.37 10.12 -4.43
C SER A 67 -19.73 9.44 -4.65
N TYR A 68 -19.96 8.71 -5.74
CA TYR A 68 -21.34 8.30 -6.11
C TYR A 68 -21.57 6.82 -6.41
N GLY A 69 -20.60 5.92 -6.19
CA GLY A 69 -20.84 4.47 -6.32
C GLY A 69 -21.31 4.00 -7.70
N LEU A 70 -21.06 4.79 -8.76
CA LEU A 70 -21.45 4.42 -10.11
C LEU A 70 -20.58 3.26 -10.64
N PRO A 71 -21.17 2.30 -11.36
CA PRO A 71 -20.43 1.17 -11.92
C PRO A 71 -19.38 1.67 -12.92
N ALA A 72 -18.20 1.06 -12.90
CA ALA A 72 -17.12 1.38 -13.83
C ALA A 72 -17.61 1.12 -15.27
N ILE A 73 -17.73 2.19 -16.08
CA ILE A 73 -17.94 2.03 -17.51
C ILE A 73 -16.66 1.37 -18.06
N PRO A 74 -16.73 0.16 -18.63
CA PRO A 74 -15.57 -0.49 -19.22
C PRO A 74 -15.09 0.38 -20.38
N PHE A 75 -13.87 0.88 -20.29
CA PHE A 75 -13.24 1.64 -21.37
C PHE A 75 -12.85 0.66 -22.47
N SER A 76 -13.77 0.40 -23.40
CA SER A 76 -13.49 -0.23 -24.69
C SER A 76 -12.92 0.82 -25.66
N GLY A 77 -11.89 1.55 -25.22
CA GLY A 77 -11.18 2.44 -26.11
C GLY A 77 -10.36 1.60 -27.07
N GLU A 78 -10.78 1.55 -28.33
CA GLU A 78 -9.91 1.18 -29.43
C GLU A 78 -8.57 1.90 -29.24
N VAL A 79 -7.48 1.15 -29.44
CA VAL A 79 -6.11 1.65 -29.30
C VAL A 79 -5.99 2.90 -30.16
N GLY A 80 -6.06 4.06 -29.50
CA GLY A 80 -5.99 5.36 -30.13
C GLY A 80 -4.70 5.55 -30.92
N PRO A 81 -4.61 6.65 -31.69
CA PRO A 81 -3.62 6.87 -32.74
C PRO A 81 -2.22 6.47 -32.32
N THR A 82 -1.51 5.86 -33.28
CA THR A 82 -0.11 5.43 -33.19
C THR A 82 0.66 6.41 -32.31
N PRO A 83 1.25 5.94 -31.19
CA PRO A 83 1.84 6.83 -30.20
C PRO A 83 2.84 7.73 -30.93
N LYS A 84 2.59 9.05 -30.87
CA LYS A 84 3.53 10.03 -31.42
C LYS A 84 4.89 9.70 -30.83
N SER A 85 5.85 9.36 -31.68
CA SER A 85 7.24 9.22 -31.28
C SER A 85 7.63 10.53 -30.59
N HIS A 86 7.96 10.45 -29.32
CA HIS A 86 8.42 11.57 -28.52
C HIS A 86 9.60 11.09 -27.70
N ASP A 87 10.50 12.01 -27.42
CA ASP A 87 11.71 11.73 -26.67
C ASP A 87 11.38 11.49 -25.19
N MET A 88 11.77 10.33 -24.66
CA MET A 88 11.64 10.01 -23.24
C MET A 88 12.42 10.95 -22.34
N SER A 89 13.40 11.71 -22.83
CA SER A 89 14.03 12.77 -22.03
C SER A 89 13.06 13.91 -21.70
N LYS A 90 12.06 14.15 -22.56
CA LYS A 90 11.09 15.25 -22.46
C LYS A 90 9.70 14.81 -21.98
N CYS A 91 9.37 13.53 -22.10
CA CYS A 91 8.10 12.98 -21.61
C CYS A 91 8.18 12.47 -20.18
N THR A 92 7.06 12.49 -19.46
CA THR A 92 6.92 11.91 -18.12
C THR A 92 6.40 10.47 -18.14
N CYS A 93 6.13 9.93 -19.32
CA CYS A 93 5.71 8.55 -19.53
C CYS A 93 6.87 7.58 -19.32
N GLY A 94 6.56 6.39 -18.82
CA GLY A 94 7.55 5.35 -18.57
C GLY A 94 7.28 4.58 -17.28
N PHE A 95 8.10 3.56 -17.07
CA PHE A 95 8.13 2.78 -15.85
C PHE A 95 9.27 3.27 -14.95
N TYR A 96 8.89 3.77 -13.78
CA TYR A 96 9.79 4.22 -12.72
C TYR A 96 10.15 3.09 -11.75
N ALA A 97 11.40 3.05 -11.28
CA ALA A 97 11.85 2.17 -10.20
C ALA A 97 13.08 2.77 -9.49
N TYR A 98 13.32 2.35 -8.24
CA TYR A 98 14.33 2.93 -7.34
C TYR A 98 15.56 2.03 -7.20
N TYR A 99 16.76 2.63 -7.16
CA TYR A 99 18.03 1.90 -7.03
C TYR A 99 18.36 1.50 -5.60
N ASP A 100 18.01 2.35 -4.65
CA ASP A 100 18.32 2.16 -3.22
C ASP A 100 17.48 1.05 -2.56
N GLY A 101 16.73 0.28 -3.36
CA GLY A 101 15.75 -0.66 -2.87
C GLY A 101 14.66 0.02 -2.04
N SER A 102 14.55 1.35 -2.05
CA SER A 102 13.54 2.02 -1.26
C SER A 102 12.18 1.66 -1.84
N ASN A 103 11.32 1.18 -0.96
CA ASN A 103 9.93 0.98 -1.28
C ASN A 103 9.13 2.10 -0.63
N ASP A 104 9.35 3.34 -1.07
CA ASP A 104 8.72 4.56 -0.53
C ASP A 104 7.19 4.48 -0.53
N TYR A 105 6.63 3.62 -1.36
CA TYR A 105 5.20 3.39 -1.52
C TYR A 105 4.74 2.06 -0.91
N ALA A 106 5.56 1.37 -0.13
CA ALA A 106 5.18 0.16 0.57
C ALA A 106 4.00 0.43 1.50
N THR A 107 2.91 -0.30 1.29
CA THR A 107 1.81 -0.40 2.25
C THR A 107 1.38 -1.86 2.33
N ASP A 108 0.75 -2.25 3.43
CA ASP A 108 0.31 -3.63 3.67
C ASP A 108 -0.61 -4.17 2.56
N ALA A 109 -1.29 -3.27 1.83
CA ALA A 109 -2.20 -3.60 0.71
C ALA A 109 -1.51 -3.60 -0.67
N ARG A 110 -0.19 -3.46 -0.72
CA ARG A 110 0.59 -3.36 -1.95
C ARG A 110 1.56 -4.50 -2.11
N VAL A 111 1.99 -4.68 -3.35
CA VAL A 111 2.99 -5.66 -3.74
C VAL A 111 4.27 -4.94 -4.05
N SER A 112 5.36 -5.45 -3.48
CA SER A 112 6.71 -4.98 -3.80
C SER A 112 7.28 -5.86 -4.91
N ALA A 113 8.01 -5.28 -5.85
CA ALA A 113 8.67 -6.03 -6.91
C ALA A 113 10.04 -5.45 -7.25
N VAL A 114 10.91 -6.31 -7.78
CA VAL A 114 12.06 -5.86 -8.57
C VAL A 114 11.66 -5.87 -10.03
N VAL A 115 11.95 -4.76 -10.72
CA VAL A 115 11.68 -4.59 -12.14
C VAL A 115 12.97 -4.35 -12.91
N GLU A 116 13.05 -4.95 -14.08
CA GLU A 116 14.06 -4.67 -15.09
C GLU A 116 13.49 -3.65 -16.09
N GLY A 117 14.08 -2.47 -16.16
CA GLY A 117 13.83 -1.46 -17.18
C GLY A 117 14.82 -1.54 -18.32
N TYR A 118 14.35 -1.34 -19.55
CA TYR A 118 15.19 -1.34 -20.75
C TYR A 118 14.53 -0.57 -21.90
N GLY A 119 15.19 -0.53 -23.06
CA GLY A 119 14.81 0.33 -24.18
C GLY A 119 15.29 1.77 -23.96
N GLN A 120 14.47 2.76 -24.31
CA GLN A 120 14.79 4.15 -23.96
C GLN A 120 14.69 4.31 -22.44
N THR A 121 15.83 4.50 -21.78
CA THR A 121 15.92 4.57 -20.32
C THR A 121 16.62 5.84 -19.90
N VAL A 122 15.94 6.64 -19.08
CA VAL A 122 16.49 7.84 -18.45
C VAL A 122 16.97 7.46 -17.05
N ILE A 123 18.26 7.63 -16.83
CA ILE A 123 18.89 7.39 -15.53
C ILE A 123 18.78 8.67 -14.69
N GLY A 124 18.24 8.53 -13.48
CA GLY A 124 18.14 9.58 -12.48
C GLY A 124 19.01 9.28 -11.26
N THR A 125 18.97 10.16 -10.28
CA THR A 125 19.81 10.04 -9.07
C THR A 125 19.29 9.00 -8.07
N ARG A 126 17.97 8.77 -8.01
CA ARG A 126 17.37 7.78 -7.10
C ARG A 126 16.89 6.50 -7.80
N GLY A 127 16.86 6.50 -9.11
CA GLY A 127 16.24 5.44 -9.88
C GLY A 127 16.27 5.71 -11.37
N PHE A 128 15.46 4.99 -12.11
CA PHE A 128 15.33 5.17 -13.55
C PHE A 128 13.89 5.30 -14.00
N ARG A 129 13.74 5.77 -15.24
CA ARG A 129 12.51 5.71 -16.01
C ARG A 129 12.76 5.02 -17.34
N ALA A 130 12.10 3.89 -17.58
CA ALA A 130 12.29 3.09 -18.79
C ALA A 130 11.03 3.03 -19.66
N GLY A 131 11.22 2.99 -20.98
CA GLY A 131 10.15 2.82 -21.96
C GLY A 131 9.64 1.38 -22.03
N LYS A 132 10.45 0.41 -21.63
CA LYS A 132 10.06 -0.98 -21.46
C LYS A 132 10.43 -1.46 -20.08
N ALA A 133 9.62 -2.34 -19.50
CA ALA A 133 9.96 -2.96 -18.22
C ALA A 133 9.35 -4.36 -18.10
N ARG A 134 9.96 -5.20 -17.26
CA ARG A 134 9.38 -6.47 -16.83
C ARG A 134 9.58 -6.68 -15.34
N ILE A 135 8.65 -7.39 -14.71
CA ILE A 135 8.78 -7.80 -13.32
C ILE A 135 9.63 -9.07 -13.28
N VAL A 136 10.65 -9.09 -12.43
CA VAL A 136 11.56 -10.25 -12.29
C VAL A 136 11.51 -10.91 -10.93
N ALA A 137 10.98 -10.23 -9.91
CA ALA A 137 10.78 -10.79 -8.59
C ALA A 137 9.64 -10.06 -7.88
N LEU A 138 8.89 -10.77 -7.04
CA LEU A 138 7.78 -10.22 -6.28
C LEU A 138 7.91 -10.58 -4.80
N HIS A 139 7.52 -9.65 -3.94
CA HIS A 139 7.32 -9.87 -2.52
C HIS A 139 5.88 -9.48 -2.17
N LEU A 140 5.15 -10.47 -1.67
CA LEU A 140 3.79 -10.32 -1.17
C LEU A 140 3.88 -10.22 0.35
N GLU A 141 3.49 -9.09 0.91
CA GLU A 141 3.33 -9.00 2.35
C GLU A 141 2.10 -9.84 2.70
N ALA A 142 2.34 -11.00 3.31
CA ALA A 142 1.26 -11.87 3.74
C ALA A 142 0.41 -11.07 4.74
N SER A 143 -0.90 -11.06 4.54
CA SER A 143 -1.79 -10.55 5.57
C SER A 143 -1.55 -11.37 6.82
N GLU A 144 -0.91 -10.80 7.84
CA GLU A 144 -0.90 -11.42 9.15
C GLU A 144 -2.38 -11.67 9.52
N PRO A 145 -2.74 -12.88 9.98
CA PRO A 145 -4.08 -13.11 10.49
C PRO A 145 -4.34 -12.05 11.56
N PRO A 146 -5.53 -11.44 11.59
CA PRO A 146 -5.83 -10.36 12.51
C PRO A 146 -5.48 -10.81 13.93
N LYS A 147 -4.60 -10.06 14.61
CA LYS A 147 -4.12 -10.44 15.94
C LYS A 147 -5.33 -10.71 16.85
N PRO A 148 -5.38 -11.87 17.54
CA PRO A 148 -6.58 -12.35 18.19
C PRO A 148 -7.11 -11.38 19.25
N TRP A 149 -6.24 -10.60 19.91
CA TRP A 149 -6.63 -9.65 20.96
C TRP A 149 -7.60 -8.54 20.52
N LYS A 150 -7.68 -8.19 19.22
CA LYS A 150 -8.72 -7.27 18.73
C LYS A 150 -10.14 -7.84 18.88
N TRP A 151 -10.29 -9.17 18.91
CA TRP A 151 -11.57 -9.83 19.16
C TRP A 151 -11.91 -9.92 20.65
N TRP A 152 -10.93 -9.86 21.56
CA TRP A 152 -11.16 -9.96 23.01
C TRP A 152 -11.84 -8.73 23.61
N LEU A 153 -11.83 -7.57 22.94
CA LEU A 153 -12.51 -6.36 23.43
C LEU A 153 -14.01 -6.29 23.03
N HIS A 154 -14.46 -7.14 22.09
CA HIS A 154 -15.88 -7.20 21.68
C HIS A 154 -16.83 -8.05 22.55
N PRO A 155 -16.44 -9.17 23.20
CA PRO A 155 -17.38 -9.99 24.00
C PRO A 155 -17.88 -9.30 25.27
N HIS A 156 -17.20 -8.28 25.78
CA HIS A 156 -17.62 -7.58 26.99
C HIS A 156 -18.92 -6.78 26.82
N ARG A 157 -19.20 -6.27 25.61
CA ARG A 157 -20.41 -5.49 25.35
C ARG A 157 -21.69 -6.32 25.52
N TRP A 158 -21.72 -7.55 24.98
CA TRP A 158 -22.86 -8.46 25.10
C TRP A 158 -23.09 -8.93 26.55
N ALA A 159 -22.01 -9.23 27.27
CA ALA A 159 -22.09 -9.65 28.67
C ALA A 159 -22.63 -8.52 29.58
N VAL A 160 -22.20 -7.28 29.34
CA VAL A 160 -22.71 -6.10 30.07
C VAL A 160 -24.18 -5.84 29.75
N GLU A 161 -24.60 -5.93 28.49
CA GLU A 161 -26.00 -5.76 28.09
C GLU A 161 -26.93 -6.81 28.77
N LYS A 162 -26.52 -8.07 28.85
CA LYS A 162 -27.30 -9.12 29.55
C LYS A 162 -27.34 -8.95 31.07
N LEU A 163 -26.29 -8.43 31.69
CA LEU A 163 -26.25 -8.16 33.13
C LEU A 163 -27.20 -7.02 33.51
N VAL A 164 -27.23 -5.94 32.71
CA VAL A 164 -28.16 -4.81 32.88
C VAL A 164 -29.61 -5.28 32.73
N ASP A 165 -29.89 -6.06 31.69
CA ASP A 165 -31.24 -6.51 31.35
C ASP A 165 -31.81 -7.53 32.37
N ARG A 166 -30.94 -8.28 33.05
CA ARG A 166 -31.32 -9.18 34.16
C ARG A 166 -31.57 -8.42 35.47
N SER A 167 -30.83 -7.33 35.71
CA SER A 167 -31.02 -6.46 36.86
C SER A 167 -32.35 -5.69 36.80
N LEU A 168 -32.81 -5.30 35.60
CA LEU A 168 -34.06 -4.56 35.43
C LEU A 168 -35.32 -5.42 35.61
N ARG A 169 -35.21 -6.75 35.43
CA ARG A 169 -36.36 -7.68 35.52
C ARG A 169 -36.65 -8.24 36.90
N THR A 170 -35.74 -8.11 37.86
CA THR A 170 -35.84 -8.83 39.15
C THR A 170 -36.23 -7.95 40.34
N ASN A 171 -36.44 -6.64 40.16
CA ASN A 171 -36.82 -5.75 41.24
C ASN A 171 -38.35 -5.61 41.40
N SER A 172 -38.93 -6.61 42.04
CA SER A 172 -40.05 -6.40 42.97
C SER A 172 -39.48 -6.46 44.39
N PHE A 173 -40.03 -5.68 45.33
CA PHE A 173 -39.81 -5.65 46.79
C PHE A 173 -38.96 -4.50 47.40
N SER A 174 -39.69 -3.48 47.86
CA SER A 174 -39.85 -3.03 49.26
C SER A 174 -38.68 -2.91 50.26
N ASN A 175 -37.40 -2.97 49.86
CA ASN A 175 -36.27 -2.55 50.71
C ASN A 175 -35.22 -1.78 49.87
N SER A 176 -35.66 -0.65 49.34
CA SER A 176 -34.99 0.15 48.30
C SER A 176 -33.57 0.63 48.65
N TRP A 177 -33.24 0.85 49.93
CA TRP A 177 -31.98 1.49 50.30
C TRP A 177 -30.78 0.52 50.37
N ILE A 178 -30.96 -0.72 50.83
CA ILE A 178 -29.87 -1.73 50.91
C ILE A 178 -29.42 -2.14 49.51
N VAL A 179 -30.37 -2.33 48.59
CA VAL A 179 -30.09 -2.65 47.18
C VAL A 179 -29.36 -1.50 46.49
N SER A 180 -29.69 -0.25 46.81
CA SER A 180 -29.04 0.93 46.24
C SER A 180 -27.56 1.04 46.65
N ILE A 181 -27.24 0.79 47.94
CA ILE A 181 -25.85 0.80 48.42
C ILE A 181 -25.05 -0.34 47.76
N GLY A 182 -25.61 -1.54 47.68
CA GLY A 182 -24.98 -2.68 47.02
C GLY A 182 -24.65 -2.40 45.55
N MET A 183 -25.57 -1.78 44.81
CA MET A 183 -25.34 -1.39 43.41
C MET A 183 -24.25 -0.31 43.29
N ILE A 184 -24.29 0.75 44.09
CA ILE A 184 -23.27 1.81 44.05
C ILE A 184 -21.87 1.23 44.28
N THR A 185 -21.72 0.34 45.26
CA THR A 185 -20.43 -0.27 45.58
C THR A 185 -19.94 -1.17 44.45
N ALA A 186 -20.83 -1.94 43.81
CA ALA A 186 -20.51 -2.76 42.65
C ALA A 186 -20.09 -1.90 41.43
N PHE A 187 -20.79 -0.79 41.17
CA PHE A 187 -20.44 0.12 40.08
C PHE A 187 -19.10 0.82 40.31
N ILE A 188 -18.79 1.23 41.55
CA ILE A 188 -17.49 1.81 41.90
C ILE A 188 -16.38 0.76 41.72
N GLY A 189 -16.59 -0.47 42.18
CA GLY A 189 -15.63 -1.57 42.01
C GLY A 189 -15.35 -1.88 40.54
N ILE A 190 -16.40 -1.96 39.71
CA ILE A 190 -16.27 -2.16 38.26
C ILE A 190 -15.55 -0.96 37.61
N GLY A 191 -15.89 0.27 37.98
CA GLY A 191 -15.25 1.47 37.45
C GLY A 191 -13.75 1.51 37.75
N ILE A 192 -13.35 1.21 38.99
CA ILE A 192 -11.94 1.14 39.38
C ILE A 192 -11.22 0.01 38.63
N TRP A 193 -11.85 -1.17 38.51
CA TRP A 193 -11.25 -2.29 37.78
C TRP A 193 -11.05 -1.99 36.29
N LEU A 194 -12.03 -1.33 35.64
CA LEU A 194 -11.89 -0.86 34.25
C LEU A 194 -10.79 0.19 34.11
N LEU A 195 -10.67 1.15 35.05
CA LEU A 195 -9.59 2.13 35.04
C LEU A 195 -8.20 1.48 35.18
N VAL A 196 -8.05 0.43 36.00
CA VAL A 196 -6.79 -0.29 36.15
C VAL A 196 -6.43 -1.10 34.90
N ILE A 197 -7.42 -1.74 34.26
CA ILE A 197 -7.21 -2.46 33.00
C ILE A 197 -6.86 -1.50 31.88
N ASP A 198 -7.58 -0.38 31.76
CA ASP A 198 -7.32 0.64 30.76
C ASP A 198 -5.93 1.27 30.97
N TRP A 199 -5.50 1.48 32.22
CA TRP A 199 -4.14 1.95 32.51
C TRP A 199 -3.06 0.96 32.06
N LYS A 200 -3.25 -0.35 32.31
CA LYS A 200 -2.28 -1.37 31.88
C LYS A 200 -2.28 -1.57 30.36
N ALA A 201 -3.45 -1.51 29.72
CA ALA A 201 -3.55 -1.52 28.27
C ALA A 201 -2.89 -0.27 27.65
N PHE A 202 -3.04 0.89 28.30
CA PHE A 202 -2.39 2.14 27.91
C PHE A 202 -0.87 2.09 28.07
N GLU A 203 -0.34 1.52 29.15
CA GLU A 203 1.10 1.30 29.33
C GLU A 203 1.69 0.40 28.24
N ILE A 204 1.02 -0.72 27.93
CA ILE A 204 1.45 -1.64 26.85
C ILE A 204 1.42 -0.92 25.50
N TYR A 205 0.34 -0.18 25.23
CA TYR A 205 0.20 0.60 24.00
C TYR A 205 1.30 1.66 23.86
N LEU A 206 1.57 2.43 24.92
CA LEU A 206 2.63 3.44 24.91
C LEU A 206 4.00 2.80 24.74
N PHE A 207 4.26 1.65 25.38
CA PHE A 207 5.52 0.95 25.26
C PHE A 207 5.76 0.40 23.85
N GLU A 208 4.75 -0.23 23.23
CA GLU A 208 4.83 -0.69 21.83
C GLU A 208 4.96 0.49 20.85
N ARG A 209 4.26 1.60 21.12
CA ARG A 209 4.36 2.81 20.31
C ARG A 209 5.73 3.49 20.44
N TYR A 210 6.29 3.54 21.64
CA TYR A 210 7.64 4.09 21.87
C TYR A 210 8.71 3.23 21.18
N ARG A 211 8.59 1.90 21.29
CA ARG A 211 9.50 0.96 20.62
C ARG A 211 9.45 1.07 19.10
N SER A 212 8.26 1.24 18.51
CA SER A 212 8.12 1.39 17.05
C SER A 212 8.63 2.75 16.53
N VAL A 213 8.49 3.83 17.31
CA VAL A 213 8.99 5.16 16.94
C VAL A 213 10.52 5.23 16.99
N SER A 214 11.18 4.49 17.88
CA SER A 214 12.64 4.55 18.04
C SER A 214 13.46 3.93 16.89
N LYS A 215 12.83 3.18 15.97
CA LYS A 215 13.56 2.41 14.95
C LYS A 215 13.53 2.99 13.52
N ASN A 216 12.66 3.95 13.19
CA ASN A 216 12.71 4.58 11.86
C ASN A 216 11.91 5.89 11.78
N PRO A 217 12.54 7.08 11.82
CA PRO A 217 11.84 8.37 11.87
C PRO A 217 11.16 8.84 10.56
N SER A 218 11.23 8.07 9.46
CA SER A 218 10.65 8.46 8.16
C SER A 218 9.18 8.07 7.91
N LYS A 219 8.51 7.34 8.83
CA LYS A 219 7.11 6.90 8.67
C LYS A 219 6.09 7.89 9.30
N TRP A 220 5.85 9.04 8.67
CA TRP A 220 4.69 9.91 9.01
C TRP A 220 3.57 9.90 7.97
N TYR A 221 3.65 9.06 6.93
CA TYR A 221 2.53 8.81 6.04
C TYR A 221 1.65 7.70 6.61
N ARG A 222 0.39 8.01 6.97
CA ARG A 222 -0.66 7.02 7.24
C ARG A 222 -1.54 6.90 6.00
N PRO A 223 -1.41 5.85 5.17
CA PRO A 223 -2.43 5.53 4.20
C PRO A 223 -3.74 5.26 4.94
N ARG A 224 -4.86 5.66 4.33
CA ARG A 224 -6.20 5.28 4.76
C ARG A 224 -6.45 3.82 4.31
N ASP A 225 -5.57 2.92 4.74
CA ASP A 225 -5.63 1.49 4.43
C ASP A 225 -6.27 0.79 5.62
N ASN A 226 -7.20 -0.11 5.36
CA ASN A 226 -8.04 -0.77 6.36
C ASN A 226 -7.25 -1.78 7.22
N GLY A 227 -5.92 -1.74 7.18
CA GLY A 227 -5.02 -2.71 7.81
C GLY A 227 -5.23 -4.14 7.36
N ARG A 228 -5.84 -4.35 6.19
CA ARG A 228 -6.02 -5.69 5.61
C ARG A 228 -4.95 -5.82 4.55
N GLY A 229 -3.99 -6.71 4.78
CA GLY A 229 -3.10 -7.15 3.72
C GLY A 229 -3.87 -7.84 2.58
N LEU A 230 -3.14 -8.41 1.62
CA LEU A 230 -3.74 -9.06 0.46
C LEU A 230 -4.68 -10.21 0.87
N THR A 231 -5.82 -10.32 0.18
CA THR A 231 -6.73 -11.47 0.37
C THR A 231 -6.15 -12.72 -0.31
N PRO A 232 -6.55 -13.94 0.10
CA PRO A 232 -6.12 -15.16 -0.57
C PRO A 232 -6.42 -15.16 -2.08
N GLU A 233 -7.57 -14.62 -2.49
CA GLU A 233 -7.97 -14.53 -3.89
C GLU A 233 -7.05 -13.60 -4.69
N GLN A 234 -6.62 -12.49 -4.10
CA GLN A 234 -5.65 -11.59 -4.72
C GLN A 234 -4.29 -12.26 -4.86
N VAL A 235 -3.83 -12.97 -3.84
CA VAL A 235 -2.56 -13.72 -3.88
C VAL A 235 -2.59 -14.78 -4.98
N ASP A 236 -3.69 -15.53 -5.10
CA ASP A 236 -3.87 -16.53 -6.16
C ASP A 236 -3.99 -15.89 -7.54
N GLY A 237 -4.65 -14.73 -7.65
CA GLY A 237 -4.68 -13.93 -8.87
C GLY A 237 -3.28 -13.51 -9.33
N ILE A 238 -2.44 -13.02 -8.42
CA ILE A 238 -1.05 -12.63 -8.72
C ILE A 238 -0.24 -13.84 -9.18
N ARG A 239 -0.34 -14.97 -8.48
CA ARG A 239 0.35 -16.23 -8.86
C ARG A 239 -0.02 -16.70 -10.26
N ARG A 240 -1.30 -16.61 -10.64
CA ARG A 240 -1.76 -16.95 -11.99
C ARG A 240 -1.28 -15.95 -13.04
N GLY A 241 -1.24 -14.66 -12.72
CA GLY A 241 -0.80 -13.61 -13.63
C GLY A 241 0.71 -13.62 -13.88
N PHE A 242 1.50 -14.12 -12.94
CA PHE A 242 2.96 -14.12 -12.96
C PHE A 242 3.55 -15.49 -12.57
N PRO A 243 3.27 -16.56 -13.34
CA PRO A 243 3.64 -17.92 -12.95
C PRO A 243 5.15 -18.16 -12.90
N ASP A 244 5.92 -17.45 -13.73
CA ASP A 244 7.37 -17.60 -13.85
C ASP A 244 8.16 -16.64 -12.96
N VAL A 245 7.47 -15.78 -12.20
CA VAL A 245 8.13 -14.78 -11.33
C VAL A 245 8.27 -15.34 -9.92
N PRO A 246 9.49 -15.45 -9.37
CA PRO A 246 9.69 -15.93 -8.02
C PRO A 246 9.00 -15.02 -6.98
N LEU A 247 8.32 -15.67 -6.03
CA LEU A 247 7.68 -15.01 -4.89
C LEU A 247 8.56 -15.17 -3.64
N PHE A 248 8.83 -14.06 -2.98
CA PHE A 248 9.67 -13.99 -1.79
C PHE A 248 8.87 -13.71 -0.52
N SER A 249 9.32 -14.33 0.57
CA SER A 249 8.69 -14.20 1.89
C SER A 249 8.96 -12.85 2.54
N SER A 250 10.07 -12.20 2.17
CA SER A 250 10.44 -10.87 2.64
C SER A 250 11.01 -10.01 1.52
N PHE A 251 10.85 -8.69 1.66
CA PHE A 251 11.42 -7.71 0.74
C PHE A 251 12.96 -7.81 0.67
N GLU A 252 13.62 -8.01 1.82
CA GLU A 252 15.07 -8.12 1.90
C GLU A 252 15.61 -9.33 1.14
N GLU A 253 14.93 -10.49 1.25
CA GLU A 253 15.28 -11.71 0.51
C GLU A 253 15.14 -11.48 -1.00
N MET A 254 14.07 -10.81 -1.44
CA MET A 254 13.84 -10.45 -2.83
C MET A 254 14.95 -9.56 -3.38
N VAL A 255 15.28 -8.47 -2.68
CA VAL A 255 16.33 -7.52 -3.08
C VAL A 255 17.70 -8.19 -3.07
N ARG A 256 17.98 -9.09 -2.12
CA ARG A 256 19.24 -9.84 -2.08
C ARG A 256 19.39 -10.79 -3.28
N ALA A 257 18.31 -11.46 -3.69
CA ALA A 257 18.31 -12.36 -4.84
C ALA A 257 18.36 -11.61 -6.18
N PHE A 258 17.75 -10.42 -6.23
CA PHE A 258 17.66 -9.56 -7.41
C PHE A 258 18.12 -8.14 -7.06
N PRO A 259 19.42 -7.91 -6.84
CA PRO A 259 19.92 -6.61 -6.41
C PRO A 259 19.63 -5.53 -7.45
N PRO A 260 19.13 -4.35 -7.03
CA PRO A 260 19.09 -3.16 -7.87
C PRO A 260 20.48 -2.74 -8.34
N ASP A 261 20.56 -2.04 -9.47
CA ASP A 261 21.83 -1.56 -10.00
C ASP A 261 22.28 -0.27 -9.29
N GLU A 262 22.82 -0.40 -8.08
CA GLU A 262 23.34 0.73 -7.28
C GLU A 262 24.49 1.47 -7.97
N SER A 263 25.25 0.76 -8.83
CA SER A 263 26.44 1.30 -9.52
C SER A 263 26.13 2.42 -10.51
N LEU A 264 24.88 2.54 -10.96
CA LEU A 264 24.44 3.61 -11.86
C LEU A 264 23.99 4.87 -11.11
N GLY A 265 23.55 4.72 -9.85
CA GLY A 265 23.24 5.86 -8.97
C GLY A 265 24.49 6.50 -8.39
N ALA A 266 25.56 5.72 -8.19
CA ALA A 266 26.87 6.18 -7.74
C ALA A 266 27.77 6.67 -8.89
N LEU A 267 27.20 7.24 -9.95
CA LEU A 267 28.01 7.92 -10.96
C LEU A 267 28.84 9.00 -10.24
N PRO A 268 30.17 8.99 -10.36
CA PRO A 268 31.02 9.95 -9.67
C PRO A 268 30.59 11.37 -10.06
N ASP A 269 30.61 12.29 -9.10
CA ASP A 269 30.30 13.74 -9.18
C ASP A 269 30.83 14.46 -10.43
N ARG A 270 31.77 13.85 -11.15
CA ARG A 270 32.31 14.29 -12.43
C ARG A 270 31.23 14.53 -13.51
N TRP A 271 30.12 13.78 -13.52
CA TRP A 271 29.07 13.94 -14.53
C TRP A 271 27.94 14.90 -14.12
N ALA A 272 27.88 15.31 -12.86
CA ALA A 272 26.86 16.25 -12.36
C ALA A 272 27.16 17.73 -12.68
N ARG A 273 28.26 18.04 -13.40
CA ARG A 273 28.75 19.40 -13.67
C ARG A 273 28.83 19.79 -15.15
N SER A 274 28.20 19.04 -16.05
CA SER A 274 28.09 19.36 -17.49
C SER A 274 26.64 19.57 -17.90
#